data_AF-A0A4Q7U0U2-F1
#
_entry.id   AF-A0A4Q7U0U2-F1
#
_cell.length_a   1.000
_cell.length_b   1.000
_cell.length_c   1.000
_cell.angle_alpha   90.00
_cell.angle_beta   90.00
_cell.angle_gamma   90.00
#
_symmetry.space_group_name_H-M   'P 1'
#
loop_
_entity.id
_entity.type
_entity.pdbx_description
1 polymer ?
#
loop_
_entity_poly.entity_id
_entity_poly.type
_entity_poly.pdbx_seq_one_letter_code
_entity_poly.pdbx_strand_id
1 'polypeptide(L)'
;MSEMQHVGSGGVALSKDVLAPSVQRIGSRNIEITFLGPNAQGQPTWIMWSAEEPYLIGMLSQGKMGYRFEQRTSSGALLHENISLSRVQRALGG
;
A
#
# COMPACT_ATOMS: atom_id res chain seq x y z
N MET A 1 9.91 2.51 20.40
CA MET A 1 10.24 1.15 19.96
C MET A 1 10.05 1.10 18.46
N SER A 2 11.13 1.00 17.68
CA SER A 2 11.05 0.86 16.23
C SER A 2 10.59 -0.55 15.90
N GLU A 3 9.43 -0.68 15.27
CA GLU A 3 9.03 -1.92 14.59
C GLU A 3 10.01 -2.16 13.43
N MET A 4 11.10 -2.87 13.71
CA MET A 4 11.80 -3.61 12.67
C MET A 4 10.86 -4.73 12.23
N GLN A 5 10.15 -4.50 11.14
CA GLN A 5 9.32 -5.51 10.49
C GLN A 5 10.20 -6.70 10.11
N HIS A 6 9.85 -7.86 10.67
CA HIS A 6 10.50 -9.13 10.44
C HIS A 6 10.56 -9.44 8.94
N VAL A 7 11.79 -9.49 8.41
CA VAL A 7 12.09 -9.98 7.06
C VAL A 7 12.07 -11.51 7.13
N GLY A 8 10.87 -12.08 6.98
CA GLY A 8 10.67 -13.53 6.91
C GLY A 8 9.27 -13.82 6.41
N SER A 9 9.15 -14.14 5.12
CA SER A 9 7.90 -14.38 4.36
C SER A 9 7.13 -13.14 3.90
N GLY A 10 7.57 -12.53 2.78
CA GLY A 10 6.68 -11.82 1.84
C GLY A 10 5.89 -10.62 2.36
N GLY A 11 6.35 -9.96 3.43
CA GLY A 11 5.73 -8.75 3.96
C GLY A 11 5.98 -7.52 3.08
N VAL A 12 4.97 -6.67 2.93
CA VAL A 12 5.13 -5.34 2.30
C VAL A 12 5.82 -4.41 3.28
N ALA A 13 6.94 -3.85 2.86
CA ALA A 13 7.67 -2.82 3.59
C ALA A 13 7.11 -1.44 3.23
N LEU A 14 6.57 -0.71 4.22
CA LEU A 14 6.07 0.65 4.01
C LEU A 14 7.06 1.68 4.54
N SER A 15 8.04 2.05 3.70
CA SER A 15 9.01 3.10 4.05
C SER A 15 8.32 4.47 4.21
N LYS A 16 8.77 5.26 5.19
CA LYS A 16 8.38 6.67 5.40
C LYS A 16 9.55 7.63 5.23
N ASP A 17 10.75 7.10 5.02
CA ASP A 17 12.00 7.85 5.15
C ASP A 17 12.45 8.47 3.83
N VAL A 18 11.91 8.00 2.70
CA VAL A 18 12.33 8.42 1.36
C VAL A 18 11.12 8.64 0.47
N LEU A 19 11.06 9.79 -0.21
CA LEU A 19 10.14 10.08 -1.31
C LEU A 19 10.65 9.45 -2.61
N ALA A 20 10.94 8.16 -2.57
CA ALA A 20 11.38 7.40 -3.73
C ALA A 20 10.53 6.14 -3.87
N PRO A 21 10.24 5.71 -5.11
CA PRO A 21 9.55 4.47 -5.34
C PRO A 21 10.38 3.27 -4.88
N SER A 22 9.72 2.34 -4.19
CA SER A 22 10.26 1.02 -3.89
C SER A 22 9.43 -0.03 -4.61
N VAL A 23 10.06 -0.89 -5.40
CA VAL A 23 9.36 -1.98 -6.10
C VAL A 23 9.40 -3.23 -5.22
N GLN A 24 8.23 -3.78 -4.95
CA GLN A 24 8.08 -4.97 -4.11
C GLN A 24 7.21 -6.00 -4.80
N ARG A 25 7.62 -7.27 -4.71
CA ARG A 25 6.83 -8.37 -5.24
C ARG A 25 5.72 -8.75 -4.27
N ILE A 26 4.47 -8.60 -4.69
CA ILE A 26 3.27 -8.98 -3.93
C ILE A 26 2.50 -10.01 -4.75
N GLY A 27 2.45 -11.25 -4.28
CA GLY A 27 1.92 -12.36 -5.07
C GLY A 27 2.74 -12.56 -6.36
N SER A 28 2.08 -12.46 -7.51
CA SER A 28 2.72 -12.57 -8.82
C SER A 28 3.17 -11.22 -9.41
N ARG A 29 2.81 -10.09 -8.78
CA ARG A 29 2.93 -8.75 -9.33
C ARG A 29 4.09 -7.96 -8.73
N ASN A 30 4.69 -7.10 -9.54
CA ASN A 30 5.61 -6.06 -9.09
C ASN A 30 4.80 -4.81 -8.78
N ILE A 31 4.76 -4.42 -7.50
CA ILE A 31 4.04 -3.23 -7.04
C ILE A 31 5.06 -2.18 -6.66
N GLU A 32 4.98 -1.03 -7.30
CA GLU A 32 5.70 0.16 -6.92
C GLU A 32 4.96 0.86 -5.77
N ILE A 33 5.67 1.12 -4.68
CA ILE A 33 5.15 1.75 -3.47
C ILE A 33 5.97 3.01 -3.20
N THR A 34 5.29 4.15 -3.18
CA THR A 34 5.90 5.46 -2.94
C THR A 34 5.20 6.15 -1.77
N PHE A 35 5.98 6.56 -0.77
CA PHE A 35 5.47 7.38 0.32
C PHE A 35 5.19 8.80 -0.17
N LEU A 36 4.02 9.33 0.18
CA LEU A 36 3.60 10.69 -0.21
C LEU A 36 3.62 11.68 0.95
N GLY A 37 3.94 11.23 2.16
CA GLY A 37 3.82 12.04 3.37
C GLY A 37 2.48 11.83 4.09
N PRO A 38 2.23 12.61 5.15
CA PRO A 38 0.96 12.61 5.85
C PRO A 38 -0.15 13.30 5.04
N ASN A 39 -1.38 12.75 5.07
CA ASN A 39 -2.55 13.41 4.50
C ASN A 39 -3.08 14.55 5.40
N ALA A 40 -4.19 15.19 5.02
CA ALA A 40 -4.81 16.27 5.78
C ALA A 40 -5.22 15.90 7.21
N GLN A 41 -5.39 14.60 7.50
CA GLN A 41 -5.69 14.06 8.83
C GLN A 41 -4.42 13.63 9.59
N GLY A 42 -3.22 13.92 9.06
CA GLY A 42 -1.94 13.54 9.64
C GLY A 42 -1.56 12.07 9.44
N GLN A 43 -2.28 11.32 8.60
CA GLN A 43 -2.06 9.89 8.41
C GLN A 43 -0.99 9.65 7.34
N PRO A 44 0.05 8.83 7.61
CA PRO A 44 1.02 8.40 6.60
C PRO A 44 0.30 7.81 5.39
N THR A 45 0.66 8.27 4.19
CA THR A 45 -0.01 7.89 2.94
C THR A 45 0.99 7.42 1.89
N TRP A 46 0.61 6.38 1.14
CA TRP A 46 1.37 5.82 0.03
C TRP A 46 0.51 5.73 -1.22
N ILE A 47 1.16 5.84 -2.37
CA ILE A 47 0.61 5.37 -3.64
C ILE A 47 1.21 4.01 -3.99
N MET A 48 0.37 3.12 -4.48
CA MET A 48 0.72 1.75 -4.85
C MET A 48 0.21 1.47 -6.24
N TRP A 49 1.08 1.02 -7.15
CA TRP A 49 0.67 0.77 -8.53
C TRP A 49 1.53 -0.29 -9.23
N SER A 50 0.99 -0.87 -10.29
CA SER A 50 1.71 -1.79 -11.19
C SER A 50 1.91 -1.14 -12.55
N ALA A 51 3.15 -1.10 -13.03
CA ALA A 51 3.44 -0.63 -14.40
C ALA A 51 2.89 -1.59 -15.47
N GLU A 52 2.77 -2.88 -15.13
CA GLU A 52 2.24 -3.92 -16.02
C GLU A 52 0.70 -3.90 -16.08
N GLU A 53 0.05 -3.39 -15.02
CA GLU A 53 -1.40 -3.28 -14.91
C GLU A 53 -1.78 -1.84 -14.55
N PRO A 54 -1.87 -0.90 -15.50
CA PRO A 54 -2.10 0.53 -15.21
C PRO A 54 -3.43 0.83 -14.50
N TYR A 55 -4.39 -0.10 -14.56
CA TYR A 55 -5.64 -0.02 -13.82
C TYR A 55 -5.49 -0.37 -12.33
N LEU A 56 -4.40 -1.04 -11.96
CA LEU A 56 -4.04 -1.37 -10.59
C LEU A 56 -3.25 -0.20 -10.00
N ILE A 57 -4.01 0.76 -9.47
CA ILE A 57 -3.49 1.93 -8.75
C ILE A 57 -4.34 2.15 -7.49
N GLY A 58 -3.70 2.39 -6.36
CA GLY A 58 -4.38 2.66 -5.11
C GLY A 58 -3.62 3.58 -4.17
N MET A 59 -4.37 4.29 -3.34
CA MET A 59 -3.88 5.05 -2.21
C MET A 59 -4.07 4.25 -0.93
N LEU A 60 -3.02 4.14 -0.14
CA LEU A 60 -3.06 3.56 1.19
C LEU A 60 -2.80 4.66 2.22
N SER A 61 -3.65 4.79 3.24
CA SER A 61 -3.34 5.58 4.43
C SER A 61 -3.39 4.73 5.70
N GLN A 62 -2.52 5.06 6.66
CA GLN A 62 -2.46 4.38 7.96
C GLN A 62 -3.25 5.17 9.02
N GLY A 63 -4.44 4.70 9.35
CA GLY A 63 -5.26 5.22 10.45
C GLY A 63 -4.96 4.54 11.79
N LYS A 64 -5.67 4.94 12.84
CA LYS A 64 -5.48 4.39 14.21
C LYS A 64 -5.89 2.92 14.33
N MET A 65 -6.92 2.49 13.58
CA MET A 65 -7.49 1.13 13.67
C MET A 65 -6.99 0.19 12.57
N GLY A 66 -6.09 0.64 11.70
CA GLY A 66 -5.61 -0.14 10.57
C GLY A 66 -5.44 0.73 9.32
N TYR A 67 -5.51 0.10 8.17
CA TYR A 67 -5.32 0.78 6.89
C TYR A 67 -6.64 1.13 6.22
N ARG A 68 -6.64 2.29 5.56
CA ARG A 68 -7.62 2.67 4.56
C ARG A 68 -6.98 2.53 3.20
N PHE A 69 -7.54 1.70 2.33
CA PHE A 69 -7.04 1.44 0.99
C PHE A 69 -8.12 1.78 -0.04
N GLU A 70 -7.84 2.77 -0.88
CA GLU A 70 -8.68 3.16 -1.99
C GLU A 70 -8.01 2.70 -3.29
N GLN A 71 -8.66 1.79 -4.01
CA GLN A 71 -8.15 1.23 -5.25
C GLN A 71 -9.05 1.64 -6.41
N ARG A 72 -8.46 2.09 -7.51
CA ARG A 72 -9.21 2.24 -8.77
C ARG A 72 -9.42 0.88 -9.42
N THR A 73 -10.64 0.65 -9.88
CA THR A 73 -11.02 -0.51 -10.68
C THR A 73 -11.68 -0.03 -11.97
N SER A 74 -11.98 -0.95 -12.89
CA SER A 74 -12.75 -0.64 -14.10
C SER A 74 -14.17 -0.14 -13.81
N SER A 75 -14.71 -0.38 -12.61
CA SER A 75 -16.07 -0.02 -12.20
C SER A 75 -16.14 1.18 -11.26
N GLY A 76 -15.01 1.85 -10.97
CA GLY A 76 -14.93 2.98 -10.04
C GLY A 76 -13.90 2.77 -8.93
N ALA A 77 -13.98 3.59 -7.89
CA ALA A 77 -13.11 3.44 -6.71
C ALA A 77 -13.71 2.41 -5.74
N LEU A 78 -12.90 1.42 -5.37
CA LEU A 78 -13.21 0.48 -4.29
C LEU A 78 -12.49 0.91 -3.02
N LEU A 79 -13.24 1.08 -1.94
CA LEU A 79 -12.70 1.49 -0.65
C LEU A 79 -12.72 0.32 0.35
N HIS A 80 -11.56 0.09 0.97
CA HIS A 80 -11.41 -0.80 2.10
C HIS A 80 -11.00 -0.01 3.34
N GLU A 81 -11.67 -0.23 4.46
CA GLU A 81 -11.40 0.47 5.71
C GLU A 81 -11.13 -0.51 6.85
N ASN A 82 -10.29 -0.08 7.79
CA ASN A 82 -9.91 -0.86 8.98
C ASN A 82 -9.37 -2.25 8.63
N ILE A 83 -8.64 -2.34 7.51
CA ILE A 83 -8.07 -3.60 7.04
C ILE A 83 -6.62 -3.76 7.49
N SER A 84 -6.18 -5.01 7.62
CA SER A 84 -4.78 -5.36 7.86
C SER A 84 -3.93 -5.14 6.61
N LEU A 85 -2.61 -5.00 6.80
CA LEU A 85 -1.66 -4.95 5.68
C LEU A 85 -1.73 -6.22 4.80
N SER A 86 -1.97 -7.38 5.42
CA SER A 86 -2.17 -8.65 4.68
C SER A 86 -3.40 -8.63 3.77
N ARG A 87 -4.45 -7.89 4.14
CA ARG A 87 -5.64 -7.72 3.30
C ARG A 87 -5.37 -6.77 2.13
N VAL A 88 -4.55 -5.72 2.34
CA VAL A 88 -4.03 -4.84 1.27
C VAL A 88 -3.21 -5.66 0.28
N GLN A 89 -2.28 -6.47 0.76
CA GLN A 89 -1.47 -7.35 -0.08
C GLN A 89 -2.31 -8.29 -0.94
N ARG A 90 -3.39 -8.85 -0.39
CA ARG A 90 -4.30 -9.71 -1.17
C ARG A 90 -5.05 -8.93 -2.25
N ALA A 91 -5.44 -7.67 -1.99
CA ALA A 91 -6.08 -6.82 -3.00
C ALA A 91 -5.13 -6.48 -4.16
N LEU A 92 -3.84 -6.29 -3.86
CA LEU A 92 -2.80 -5.99 -4.85
C LEU A 92 -2.28 -7.23 -5.58
N GLY A 93 -2.16 -8.37 -4.89
CA GLY A 93 -1.45 -9.56 -5.38
C GLY A 93 -2.20 -10.43 -6.39
N GLY A 94 -3.53 -10.26 -6.50
CA GLY A 94 -4.41 -11.15 -7.26
C GLY A 94 -4.84 -12.37 -6.44
#